data_AF-A0A5K1B894-F1
#
_entry.id   AF-A0A5K1B894-F1
#
_cell.length_a   1.000
_cell.length_b   1.000
_cell.length_c   1.000
_cell.angle_alpha   90.00
_cell.angle_beta   90.00
_cell.angle_gamma   90.00
#
_symmetry.space_group_name_H-M   'P 1'
#
loop_
_entity.id
_entity.type
_entity.pdbx_description
1 polymer ?
#
loop_
_entity_poly.entity_id
_entity_poly.type
_entity_poly.pdbx_seq_one_letter_code
_entity_poly.pdbx_strand_id
1 'polypeptide(L)' 'AANENDISKLYGLKKRVEAVKHVRGLTKLDMKLNDALPHIEVDPETYEVTADGELLTCEPLSAVPLSQNYYLF' A
#
# COMPACT_ATOMS: atom_id res chain seq x y z
N ALA A 1 20.80 -11.43 -8.60
CA ALA A 1 21.64 -11.95 -7.49
C ALA A 1 21.21 -13.35 -7.03
N ALA A 2 20.27 -13.52 -6.08
CA ALA A 2 20.00 -14.84 -5.49
C ALA A 2 19.52 -15.90 -6.50
N ASN A 3 18.68 -15.51 -7.46
CA ASN A 3 18.23 -16.41 -8.52
C ASN A 3 19.37 -16.80 -9.49
N GLU A 4 20.30 -15.89 -9.76
CA GLU A 4 21.49 -16.15 -10.61
C GLU A 4 22.50 -17.05 -9.90
N ASN A 5 22.50 -17.05 -8.57
CA ASN A 5 23.37 -17.87 -7.73
C ASN A 5 22.77 -19.25 -7.39
N ASP A 6 21.76 -19.72 -8.15
CA ASP A 6 21.11 -21.02 -7.97
C ASP A 6 20.65 -21.33 -6.53
N ILE A 7 20.23 -20.31 -5.77
CA ILE A 7 19.86 -20.45 -4.36
C ILE A 7 18.74 -21.49 -4.15
N SER A 8 17.86 -21.63 -5.15
CA SER A 8 16.78 -22.61 -5.15
C SER A 8 17.32 -24.04 -5.04
N LYS A 9 18.39 -24.35 -5.77
CA LYS A 9 19.04 -25.65 -5.74
C LYS A 9 19.82 -25.85 -4.45
N LEU A 10 20.53 -24.82 -4.00
CA LEU A 10 21.31 -24.84 -2.77
C LEU A 10 20.44 -25.16 -1.54
N TYR A 11 19.25 -24.56 -1.45
CA TYR A 11 18.32 -24.77 -0.34
C TYR A 11 17.24 -25.82 -0.59
N GLY A 12 17.29 -26.53 -1.72
CA GLY A 12 16.32 -27.59 -2.03
C GLY A 12 14.87 -27.11 -2.12
N LEU A 13 14.66 -25.85 -2.51
CA LEU A 13 13.33 -25.25 -2.59
C LEU A 13 12.47 -25.99 -3.60
N LYS A 14 11.22 -26.29 -3.22
CA LYS A 14 10.26 -27.04 -4.05
C LYS A 14 9.26 -26.16 -4.80
N LYS A 15 9.05 -24.94 -4.31
CA LYS A 15 8.19 -23.95 -4.98
C LYS A 15 8.96 -23.25 -6.09
N ARG A 16 8.23 -22.71 -7.07
CA ARG A 16 8.79 -21.89 -8.15
C ARG A 16 9.46 -20.64 -7.56
N VAL A 17 10.72 -20.43 -7.92
CA VAL A 17 11.49 -19.24 -7.54
C VAL A 17 11.50 -18.28 -8.72
N GLU A 18 11.14 -17.03 -8.47
CA GLU A 18 11.11 -15.97 -9.49
C GLU A 18 11.84 -14.74 -8.96
N ALA A 19 12.66 -14.13 -9.82
CA ALA A 19 13.39 -12.92 -9.46
C ALA A 19 12.47 -11.69 -9.55
N VAL A 20 12.49 -10.86 -8.51
CA VAL A 20 11.87 -9.53 -8.53
C VAL A 20 12.65 -8.63 -9.51
N LYS A 21 11.94 -7.85 -10.33
CA LYS A 21 12.50 -6.98 -11.36
C LYS A 21 11.75 -5.64 -11.47
N HIS A 22 12.43 -4.63 -12.02
CA HIS A 22 11.86 -3.30 -12.35
C HIS A 22 11.26 -2.51 -11.17
N VAL A 23 11.81 -2.64 -9.97
CA VAL A 23 11.27 -1.99 -8.75
C VAL A 23 11.76 -0.56 -8.51
N ARG A 24 12.75 -0.08 -9.26
CA ARG A 24 13.39 1.23 -9.04
C ARG A 24 12.89 2.33 -9.98
N GLY A 25 12.19 1.97 -11.05
CA GLY A 25 11.65 2.91 -12.03
C GLY A 25 10.17 3.23 -11.83
N LEU A 26 9.53 2.64 -10.81
CA LEU A 26 8.11 2.85 -10.53
C LEU A 26 7.91 4.17 -9.77
N THR A 27 6.81 4.83 -10.07
CA THR A 27 6.35 6.10 -9.51
C THR A 27 4.92 5.98 -9.02
N LYS A 28 4.38 7.05 -8.42
CA LYS A 28 2.95 7.14 -8.08
C LYS A 28 2.04 6.94 -9.30
N LEU A 29 2.50 7.35 -10.48
CA LEU A 29 1.76 7.26 -11.74
C LEU A 29 1.57 5.83 -12.27
N ASP A 30 2.37 4.88 -11.77
CA ASP A 30 2.22 3.46 -12.14
C ASP A 30 1.11 2.77 -11.34
N MET A 31 0.51 3.46 -10.35
CA MET A 31 -0.57 2.91 -9.53
C MET A 31 -1.90 2.90 -10.27
N LYS A 32 -2.40 1.71 -10.57
CA LYS A 32 -3.70 1.54 -11.26
C LYS A 32 -4.84 2.12 -10.43
N LEU A 33 -5.62 3.00 -11.05
CA LEU A 33 -6.82 3.64 -10.48
C LEU A 33 -6.54 4.52 -9.25
N ASN A 34 -5.27 4.77 -8.89
CA ASN A 34 -4.87 5.39 -7.62
C ASN A 34 -3.54 6.15 -7.74
N ASP A 35 -3.40 7.00 -8.76
CA ASP A 35 -2.17 7.71 -9.13
C ASP A 35 -2.17 9.21 -8.76
N ALA A 36 -3.17 9.69 -8.02
CA ALA A 36 -3.28 11.09 -7.63
C ALA A 36 -2.04 11.62 -6.88
N LEU A 37 -1.68 12.86 -7.18
CA LEU A 37 -0.56 13.63 -6.61
C LEU A 37 -1.04 15.00 -6.09
N PRO A 38 -1.93 15.03 -5.07
CA PRO A 38 -2.43 16.29 -4.51
C PRO A 38 -1.33 17.02 -3.73
N HIS A 39 -1.49 18.34 -3.59
CA HIS A 39 -0.69 19.13 -2.64
C HIS A 39 -1.29 18.98 -1.24
N ILE A 40 -0.61 18.23 -0.38
CA ILE A 40 -1.07 17.92 0.98
C ILE A 40 -0.36 18.82 1.98
N GLU A 41 -1.14 19.50 2.83
CA GLU A 41 -0.64 20.30 3.95
C GLU A 41 -1.21 19.79 5.28
N VAL A 42 -0.43 19.93 6.35
CA VAL A 42 -0.82 19.55 7.71
C VAL A 42 -0.51 20.70 8.65
N ASP A 43 -1.50 21.17 9.39
CA ASP A 43 -1.30 22.15 10.46
C ASP A 43 -0.60 21.48 11.66
N PRO A 44 0.54 22.02 12.15
CA PRO A 44 1.32 21.38 13.20
C PRO A 44 0.71 21.47 14.61
N GLU A 45 -0.27 22.35 14.84
CA GLU A 45 -0.90 22.58 16.13
C GLU A 45 -2.26 21.86 16.23
N THR A 46 -3.08 21.96 15.19
CA THR A 46 -4.44 21.38 15.16
C THR A 46 -4.49 19.99 14.53
N TYR A 47 -3.46 19.62 13.76
CA TYR A 47 -3.41 18.42 12.93
C TYR A 47 -4.48 18.34 11.84
N GLU A 48 -5.07 19.47 11.46
CA GLU A 48 -5.93 19.56 10.29
C GLU A 48 -5.11 19.23 9.02
N VAL A 49 -5.69 18.38 8.16
CA VAL A 49 -5.07 17.96 6.91
C VAL A 49 -5.89 18.53 5.76
N THR A 50 -5.23 19.20 4.83
CA THR A 50 -5.86 19.65 3.58
C THR A 50 -5.22 19.00 2.36
N ALA A 51 -6.00 18.80 1.30
CA ALA A 51 -5.49 18.45 -0.03
C ALA A 51 -6.04 19.45 -1.04
N ASP A 52 -5.15 20.08 -1.79
CA ASP A 52 -5.50 21.12 -2.78
C ASP A 52 -6.37 22.25 -2.19
N GLY A 53 -6.16 22.56 -0.90
CA GLY A 53 -6.88 23.59 -0.14
C GLY A 53 -8.20 23.11 0.49
N GLU A 54 -8.61 21.86 0.29
CA GLU A 54 -9.84 21.30 0.88
C GLU A 54 -9.53 20.52 2.16
N LEU A 55 -10.27 20.80 3.25
CA LEU A 55 -10.14 20.09 4.52
C LEU A 55 -10.60 18.63 4.38
N LEU A 56 -9.69 17.70 4.69
CA LEU A 56 -9.97 16.27 4.71
C LEU A 56 -10.41 15.84 6.09
N THR A 57 -11.71 15.58 6.26
CA THR A 57 -12.28 15.08 7.51
C THR A 57 -13.44 14.14 7.24
N CYS A 58 -13.74 13.25 8.19
CA CYS A 58 -14.92 12.40 8.16
C CYS A 58 -15.39 12.05 9.56
N GLU A 59 -16.69 11.79 9.69
CA GLU A 59 -17.28 11.36 10.95
C GLU A 59 -16.92 9.90 11.24
N PRO A 60 -16.67 9.56 12.51
CA PRO A 60 -16.46 8.17 12.91
C PRO A 60 -17.73 7.34 12.67
N LEU A 61 -17.57 6.10 12.21
CA LEU A 61 -18.66 5.14 12.04
C LEU A 61 -18.76 4.21 13.25
N SER A 62 -19.98 3.99 13.76
CA SER A 62 -20.24 3.09 14.90
C SER A 62 -20.27 1.61 14.52
N ALA A 63 -20.50 1.30 13.24
CA ALA A 63 -20.50 -0.06 12.69
C ALA A 63 -20.08 -0.04 11.22
N VAL A 64 -19.57 -1.17 10.72
CA VAL A 64 -19.15 -1.35 9.32
C VAL A 64 -19.68 -2.67 8.74
N PRO A 65 -19.94 -2.75 7.43
CA PRO A 65 -20.24 -4.03 6.77
C PRO A 65 -19.03 -4.98 6.84
N LEU A 66 -19.26 -6.25 6.52
CA LEU A 66 -18.21 -7.29 6.56
C LEU A 66 -17.55 -7.47 7.94
N SER A 67 -18.27 -7.14 9.01
CA SER A 67 -17.82 -7.27 10.40
C SER A 67 -18.52 -8.44 11.11
N GLN A 68 -19.23 -8.19 12.21
CA GLN A 68 -19.84 -9.21 13.09
C GLN A 68 -20.70 -10.24 12.35
N ASN A 69 -21.27 -9.88 11.20
CA ASN A 69 -22.09 -10.78 10.38
C ASN A 69 -21.30 -11.97 9.78
N TYR A 70 -19.96 -11.93 9.78
CA TYR A 70 -19.10 -12.92 9.11
C TYR A 70 -18.08 -13.61 10.03
N TYR A 71 -17.95 -13.16 11.29
CA TYR A 71 -16.97 -13.69 12.22
C TYR A 71 -17.64 -14.32 13.43
N LEU A 72 -17.15 -15.50 13.83
CA LEU A 72 -17.66 -16.23 14.99
C LEU A 72 -17.24 -15.58 16.32
N PHE A 73 -16.08 -14.90 16.32
CA PHE A 73 -15.54 -14.13 17.44
C PHE A 73 -14.89 -12.85 16.91
#